data_AF-A0A3M2J3C1-F1
#
_entry.id   AF-A0A3M2J3C1-F1
#
_cell.length_a   1.000
_cell.length_b   1.000
_cell.length_c   1.000
_cell.angle_alpha   90.00
_cell.angle_beta   90.00
_cell.angle_gamma   90.00
#
_symmetry.space_group_name_H-M   'P 1'
#
loop_
_entity.id
_entity.type
_entity.pdbx_description
1 polymer ?
#
loop_
_entity_poly.entity_id
_entity_poly.type
_entity_poly.pdbx_seq_one_letter_code
_entity_poly.pdbx_strand_id
1 'polypeptide(L)'
;DPAIRRECNLYKKIAVDIVFESPQLQQLRYKWTRILEQIFLALETNYVKRKGAPLKMLPEETHRLLVASGDVSRRMRVICDHIAGMTDRFAIRVYKRLFDPDFGSIVDLI
;
A
#
# COMPACT_ATOMS: atom_id res chain seq x y z
N ASP A 1 26.74 15.79 18.55
CA ASP A 1 26.93 15.85 20.01
C ASP A 1 26.45 14.54 20.66
N PRO A 2 27.32 13.83 21.41
CA PRO A 2 26.94 12.61 22.15
C PRO A 2 25.84 12.79 23.19
N ALA A 3 25.72 13.95 23.83
CA ALA A 3 24.68 14.23 24.83
C ALA A 3 23.29 14.29 24.18
N ILE A 4 23.15 15.06 23.08
CA ILE A 4 21.91 15.17 22.29
C ILE A 4 21.47 13.78 21.79
N ARG A 5 22.42 12.96 21.33
CA ARG A 5 22.08 11.60 20.87
C ARG A 5 21.52 10.72 21.98
N ARG A 6 22.06 10.81 23.21
CA ARG A 6 21.55 10.07 24.36
C ARG A 6 20.13 10.50 24.72
N GLU A 7 19.88 11.81 24.73
CA GLU A 7 18.56 12.38 24.99
C GLU A 7 17.52 11.95 23.94
N CYS A 8 17.82 12.08 22.64
CA CYS A 8 16.92 11.60 21.59
C CYS A 8 16.64 10.10 21.69
N ASN A 9 17.64 9.29 22.07
CA ASN A 9 17.44 7.85 22.26
C ASN A 9 16.51 7.54 23.43
N LEU A 10 16.60 8.30 24.52
CA LEU A 10 15.69 8.19 25.65
C LEU A 10 14.24 8.49 25.22
N TYR A 11 14.02 9.58 24.48
CA TYR A 11 12.68 9.92 23.99
C TYR A 11 12.11 8.88 23.02
N LYS A 12 12.93 8.35 22.11
CA LYS A 12 12.50 7.26 21.23
C LYS A 12 12.08 6.03 22.01
N LYS A 13 12.84 5.66 23.06
CA LYS A 13 12.51 4.50 23.90
C LYS A 13 11.17 4.70 24.61
N ILE A 14 10.98 5.85 25.26
CA ILE A 14 9.73 6.20 25.95
C ILE A 14 8.55 6.19 24.96
N ALA A 15 8.73 6.76 23.76
CA ALA A 15 7.70 6.76 22.73
C ALA A 15 7.33 5.35 22.25
N VAL A 16 8.32 4.45 22.10
CA VAL A 16 8.06 3.04 21.77
C VAL A 16 7.24 2.37 22.86
N ASP A 17 7.75 2.42 24.10
CA ASP A 17 7.18 1.67 25.22
C ASP A 17 5.75 2.12 25.59
N ILE A 18 5.44 3.42 25.44
CA ILE A 18 4.15 3.99 25.84
C ILE A 18 3.19 4.17 24.66
N VAL A 19 3.69 4.70 23.54
CA VAL A 19 2.83 5.10 22.41
C VAL A 19 2.73 3.98 21.39
N PHE A 20 3.86 3.56 20.79
CA PHE A 20 3.84 2.63 19.67
C PHE A 20 3.39 1.21 20.05
N GLU A 21 3.63 0.78 21.29
CA GLU A 21 3.13 -0.49 21.82
C GLU A 21 1.69 -0.42 22.38
N SER A 22 1.01 0.73 22.27
CA SER A 22 -0.40 0.84 22.67
C SER A 22 -1.31 -0.06 21.82
N PRO A 23 -2.37 -0.65 22.41
CA PRO A 23 -3.31 -1.51 21.68
C PRO A 23 -3.90 -0.86 20.43
N GLN A 24 -4.21 0.44 20.48
CA GLN A 24 -4.81 1.19 19.38
C GLN A 24 -3.86 1.29 18.18
N LEU A 25 -2.56 1.55 18.41
CA LEU A 25 -1.58 1.59 17.33
C LEU A 25 -1.26 0.20 16.78
N GLN A 26 -1.30 -0.85 17.61
CA GLN A 26 -1.12 -2.22 17.13
C GLN A 26 -2.31 -2.68 16.26
N GLN A 27 -3.54 -2.35 16.65
CA GLN A 27 -4.73 -2.57 15.81
C GLN A 27 -4.64 -1.81 14.49
N LEU A 28 -4.21 -0.54 14.54
CA LEU A 28 -4.01 0.28 13.36
C LEU A 28 -2.93 -0.32 12.45
N ARG A 29 -1.80 -0.78 13.00
CA ARG A 29 -0.73 -1.47 12.26
C ARG A 29 -1.26 -2.72 11.58
N TYR A 30 -1.97 -3.59 12.30
CA TYR A 30 -2.55 -4.81 11.74
C TYR A 30 -3.49 -4.50 10.57
N LYS A 31 -4.37 -3.51 10.75
CA LYS A 31 -5.28 -3.04 9.70
C LYS A 31 -4.51 -2.55 8.47
N TRP A 32 -3.47 -1.74 8.66
CA TRP A 32 -2.67 -1.21 7.56
C TRP A 32 -1.91 -2.29 6.80
N THR A 33 -1.28 -3.23 7.50
CA THR A 33 -0.62 -4.38 6.86
C THR A 33 -1.61 -5.13 5.97
N ARG A 34 -2.80 -5.42 6.49
CA ARG A 34 -3.85 -6.13 5.75
C ARG A 34 -4.34 -5.35 4.52
N ILE A 35 -4.46 -4.03 4.61
CA ILE A 35 -4.88 -3.17 3.48
C ILE A 35 -3.84 -3.21 2.37
N LEU A 36 -2.58 -2.94 2.71
CA LEU A 36 -1.49 -2.85 1.73
C LEU A 36 -1.21 -4.21 1.10
N GLU A 37 -1.23 -5.30 1.89
CA GLU A 37 -1.05 -6.66 1.40
C GLU A 37 -2.13 -7.05 0.39
N GLN A 38 -3.41 -6.79 0.69
CA GLN A 38 -4.48 -7.13 -0.24
C GLN A 38 -4.41 -6.33 -1.55
N ILE A 39 -4.09 -5.03 -1.48
CA ILE A 39 -3.86 -4.22 -2.69
C ILE A 39 -2.71 -4.81 -3.51
N PHE A 40 -1.58 -5.10 -2.86
CA PHE A 40 -0.41 -5.68 -3.53
C PHE A 40 -0.74 -7.01 -4.21
N LEU A 41 -1.38 -7.93 -3.50
CA LEU A 41 -1.73 -9.25 -4.01
C LEU A 41 -2.73 -9.16 -5.17
N ALA A 42 -3.69 -8.23 -5.12
CA ALA A 42 -4.62 -8.01 -6.23
C ALA A 42 -3.89 -7.51 -7.49
N LEU A 43 -2.97 -6.55 -7.34
CA LEU A 43 -2.18 -6.04 -8.45
C LEU A 43 -1.22 -7.10 -9.00
N GLU A 44 -0.52 -7.85 -8.16
CA GLU A 44 0.32 -8.97 -8.57
C GLU A 44 -0.50 -10.02 -9.33
N THR A 45 -1.65 -10.41 -8.78
CA THR A 45 -2.53 -11.40 -9.41
C THR A 45 -2.95 -10.93 -10.80
N ASN A 46 -3.32 -9.66 -10.95
CA ASN A 46 -3.79 -9.11 -12.21
C ASN A 46 -2.68 -8.89 -13.25
N TYR A 47 -1.54 -8.30 -12.85
CA TYR A 47 -0.49 -7.85 -13.77
C TYR A 47 0.66 -8.83 -13.96
N VAL A 48 0.82 -9.80 -13.06
CA VAL A 48 1.94 -10.75 -13.07
C VAL A 48 1.46 -12.18 -13.26
N LYS A 49 0.46 -12.63 -12.49
CA LYS A 49 0.04 -14.04 -12.47
C LYS A 49 -1.09 -14.37 -13.46
N ARG A 50 -1.88 -13.38 -13.88
CA ARG A 50 -3.02 -13.57 -14.79
C ARG A 50 -2.54 -14.10 -16.13
N LYS A 51 -3.24 -15.11 -16.66
CA LYS A 51 -3.08 -15.57 -18.04
C LYS A 51 -3.89 -14.64 -18.96
N GLY A 52 -3.23 -13.99 -19.91
CA GLY A 52 -3.84 -13.05 -20.85
C GLY A 52 -3.64 -11.58 -20.46
N ALA A 53 -4.38 -10.68 -21.11
CA ALA A 53 -4.26 -9.25 -20.87
C ALA A 53 -4.73 -8.89 -19.43
N PRO A 54 -3.97 -8.06 -18.69
CA PRO A 54 -4.36 -7.60 -17.37
C PRO A 54 -5.56 -6.65 -17.46
N LEU A 55 -6.39 -6.64 -16.43
CA LEU A 55 -7.42 -5.60 -16.28
C LEU A 55 -6.73 -4.25 -16.03
N LYS A 56 -7.26 -3.16 -16.60
CA LYS A 56 -6.74 -1.80 -16.40
C LYS A 56 -7.15 -1.27 -15.01
N MET A 57 -6.49 -1.77 -13.96
CA MET A 57 -6.76 -1.41 -12.56
C MET A 57 -5.96 -0.20 -12.07
N LEU A 58 -5.02 0.30 -12.87
CA LEU A 58 -4.09 1.38 -12.51
C LEU A 58 -4.19 2.53 -13.52
N PRO A 59 -3.73 3.75 -13.17
CA PRO A 59 -3.64 4.86 -14.10
C PRO A 59 -2.91 4.48 -15.39
N GLU A 60 -3.29 5.09 -16.51
CA GLU A 60 -2.84 4.68 -17.85
C GLU A 60 -1.32 4.68 -18.00
N GLU A 61 -0.62 5.63 -17.38
CA GLU A 61 0.85 5.67 -17.38
C GLU A 61 1.46 4.44 -16.67
N THR A 62 1.00 4.14 -15.45
CA THR A 62 1.47 2.98 -14.68
C THR A 62 1.10 1.66 -15.37
N HIS A 63 -0.10 1.57 -15.94
CA HIS A 63 -0.53 0.42 -16.72
C HIS A 63 0.40 0.18 -17.91
N ARG A 64 0.70 1.22 -18.70
CA ARG A 64 1.62 1.12 -19.85
C ARG A 64 3.03 0.68 -19.41
N LEU A 65 3.54 1.23 -18.31
CA LEU A 65 4.84 0.85 -17.77
C LEU A 65 4.90 -0.63 -17.35
N LEU A 66 3.83 -1.14 -16.73
CA LEU A 66 3.73 -2.55 -16.33
C LEU A 66 3.65 -3.49 -17.53
N VAL A 67 2.81 -3.16 -18.52
CA VAL A 67 2.64 -3.97 -19.73
C VAL A 67 3.93 -3.98 -20.58
N ALA A 68 4.62 -2.84 -20.68
CA ALA A 68 5.89 -2.72 -21.38
C ALA A 68 7.06 -3.38 -20.64
N SER A 69 6.91 -3.70 -19.35
CA SER A 69 7.96 -4.36 -18.58
C SER A 69 8.10 -5.82 -19.03
N GLY A 70 9.29 -6.16 -19.54
CA GLY A 70 9.61 -7.50 -20.04
C GLY A 70 9.96 -8.54 -18.97
N ASP A 71 10.14 -8.13 -17.71
CA ASP A 71 10.52 -9.01 -16.61
C ASP A 71 9.57 -8.87 -15.40
N VAL A 72 9.36 -9.99 -14.71
CA VAL A 72 8.49 -10.10 -13.52
C VAL A 72 9.00 -9.23 -12.39
N SER A 73 10.32 -9.19 -12.14
CA SER A 73 10.89 -8.38 -11.06
C SER A 73 10.63 -6.89 -11.30
N ARG A 74 10.76 -6.45 -12.55
CA ARG A 74 10.45 -5.05 -12.93
C ARG A 74 8.97 -4.73 -12.74
N ARG A 75 8.06 -5.65 -13.10
CA ARG A 75 6.62 -5.47 -12.85
C ARG A 75 6.31 -5.34 -11.36
N MET A 76 6.88 -6.22 -10.55
CA MET A 76 6.73 -6.18 -9.09
C MET A 76 7.26 -4.88 -8.50
N ARG A 77 8.39 -4.36 -9.02
CA ARG A 77 8.93 -3.06 -8.61
C ARG A 77 7.96 -1.92 -8.87
N VAL A 78 7.39 -1.86 -10.08
CA VAL A 78 6.42 -0.81 -10.44
C VAL A 78 5.17 -0.88 -9.57
N ILE A 79 4.71 -2.08 -9.20
CA ILE A 79 3.61 -2.25 -8.23
C ILE A 79 4.00 -1.67 -6.86
N CYS A 80 5.19 -2.00 -6.35
CA CYS A 80 5.69 -1.44 -5.09
C CYS A 80 5.76 0.08 -5.13
N ASP A 81 6.32 0.66 -6.20
CA ASP A 81 6.49 2.10 -6.34
C ASP A 81 5.13 2.81 -6.40
N HIS A 82 4.16 2.22 -7.11
CA HIS A 82 2.80 2.72 -7.16
C HIS A 82 2.12 2.72 -5.78
N ILE A 83 2.25 1.64 -5.02
CA ILE A 83 1.68 1.53 -3.66
C ILE A 83 2.39 2.49 -2.69
N ALA A 84 3.72 2.59 -2.77
CA ALA A 84 4.50 3.50 -1.93
C ALA A 84 4.20 4.98 -2.21
N GLY A 85 3.76 5.31 -3.44
CA GLY A 85 3.30 6.65 -3.80
C GLY A 85 1.89 7.00 -3.32
N MET A 86 1.15 6.06 -2.72
CA MET A 86 -0.19 6.33 -2.21
C MET A 86 -0.16 7.12 -0.90
N THR A 87 -1.08 8.06 -0.74
CA THR A 87 -1.42 8.60 0.59
C THR A 87 -2.34 7.63 1.33
N ASP A 88 -2.37 7.67 2.66
CA ASP A 88 -3.27 6.87 3.50
C ASP A 88 -4.73 6.92 3.01
N ARG A 89 -5.23 8.13 2.73
CA ARG A 89 -6.60 8.34 2.24
C ARG A 89 -6.83 7.66 0.89
N PHE A 90 -5.84 7.73 0.00
CA PHE A 90 -5.93 7.11 -1.32
C PHE A 90 -5.88 5.59 -1.22
N ALA A 91 -4.97 5.02 -0.43
CA ALA A 91 -4.87 3.58 -0.21
C ALA A 91 -6.17 3.00 0.36
N ILE A 92 -6.78 3.66 1.35
CA ILE A 92 -8.09 3.25 1.89
C ILE A 92 -9.17 3.28 0.80
N ARG A 93 -9.20 4.32 -0.04
CA ARG A 93 -10.19 4.43 -1.13
C ARG A 93 -10.01 3.31 -2.15
N VAL A 94 -8.78 3.03 -2.55
CA VAL A 94 -8.45 1.93 -3.48
C VAL A 94 -8.86 0.59 -2.90
N TYR A 95 -8.50 0.33 -1.64
CA TYR A 95 -8.90 -0.89 -0.92
C TYR A 95 -10.41 -1.10 -0.96
N LYS A 96 -11.18 -0.06 -0.58
CA LYS A 96 -12.63 -0.16 -0.57
C LYS A 96 -13.20 -0.43 -1.96
N ARG A 97 -12.75 0.30 -3.00
CA ARG A 97 -13.22 0.05 -4.38
C ARG A 97 -12.97 -1.38 -4.87
N LEU A 98 -11.93 -2.04 -4.36
CA LEU A 98 -11.58 -3.40 -4.77
C LEU A 98 -12.30 -4.49 -3.97
N PHE A 99 -12.59 -4.25 -2.69
CA PHE A 99 -12.97 -5.32 -1.75
C PHE A 99 -14.21 -5.03 -0.90
N ASP A 100 -14.69 -3.79 -0.87
CA ASP A 100 -15.89 -3.40 -0.13
C ASP A 100 -17.08 -3.35 -1.10
N PRO A 101 -18.02 -4.31 -1.04
CA PRO A 101 -19.13 -4.39 -2.00
C PRO A 101 -20.09 -3.20 -1.89
N ASP A 102 -20.10 -2.52 -0.74
CA ASP A 102 -20.95 -1.35 -0.50
C ASP A 102 -20.28 -0.04 -0.97
N PHE A 103 -19.04 -0.10 -1.48
CA PHE A 103 -18.25 1.06 -1.89
C PHE A 103 -17.81 0.98 -3.35
N GLY A 104 -18.33 1.89 -4.19
CA GLY A 104 -17.96 1.94 -5.61
C GLY A 104 -19.10 1.54 -6.53
N SER A 105 -20.26 2.18 -6.35
CA SER A 105 -21.26 2.22 -7.43
C SER A 105 -20.64 2.92 -8.64
N ILE A 106 -21.14 2.67 -9.85
CA ILE A 106 -20.67 3.38 -11.06
C ILE A 106 -20.81 4.90 -10.94
N VAL A 107 -21.69 5.35 -10.03
CA VAL A 107 -21.90 6.75 -9.67
C VAL A 107 -20.69 7.35 -8.93
N ASP A 108 -19.87 6.54 -8.25
CA ASP A 108 -18.63 6.96 -7.55
C ASP A 108 -17.39 7.03 -8.48
N LEU A 109 -17.56 6.65 -9.75
CA LEU A 109 -16.54 6.68 -10.80
C LEU A 109 -16.59 7.96 -11.66
N ILE A 110 -17.62 8.80 -11.48
CA ILE A 110 -17.81 10.09 -12.16
C ILE A 110 -17.27 11.22 -11.29
#